data_AF-T1GJ79-F1
#
_entry.id   AF-T1GJ79-F1
#
_cell.length_a   1.000
_cell.length_b   1.000
_cell.length_c   1.000
_cell.angle_alpha   90.00
_cell.angle_beta   90.00
_cell.angle_gamma   90.00
#
_symmetry.space_group_name_H-M   'P 1'
#
loop_
_entity.id
_entity.type
_entity.pdbx_description
1 polymer ?
#
loop_
_entity_poly.entity_id
_entity_poly.type
_entity_poly.pdbx_seq_one_letter_code
_entity_poly.pdbx_strand_id
1 'polypeptide(L)'
;MASVFYEVSTRTSCSFAAAMQRLGGKVIYMDETSSSVKKGETLEDSISVMAGYSDVVVLRHPEPGAVGRAAITCKKPLINAGDGIGEHPTQALLDIFTIREEIGTVNGLTITMVGDLKHGRTVHSLARLLTLYNVTLQYVS
;
A
#
# COMPACT_ATOMS: atom_id res chain seq x y z
N MET A 1 -9.02 0.10 12.92
CA MET A 1 -7.85 0.25 12.02
C MET A 1 -7.24 1.63 12.19
N ALA A 2 -5.93 1.73 12.35
CA ALA A 2 -5.20 2.99 12.22
C ALA A 2 -4.84 3.23 10.75
N SER A 3 -5.21 4.39 10.21
CA SER A 3 -4.85 4.86 8.88
C SER A 3 -3.76 5.93 9.01
N VAL A 4 -2.52 5.54 8.72
CA VAL A 4 -1.32 6.37 8.93
C VAL A 4 -0.71 6.73 7.58
N PHE A 5 -0.85 7.99 7.16
CA PHE A 5 -0.42 8.46 5.84
C PHE A 5 0.52 9.67 5.99
N TYR A 6 1.80 9.45 5.70
CA TYR A 6 2.84 10.48 5.61
C TYR A 6 2.97 11.06 4.19
N GLU A 7 2.30 10.45 3.21
CA GLU A 7 2.16 11.01 1.88
C GLU A 7 0.67 11.18 1.55
N VAL A 8 0.33 12.26 0.86
CA VAL A 8 -1.04 12.51 0.40
C VAL A 8 -1.55 11.36 -0.49
N SER A 9 -2.76 10.89 -0.20
CA SER A 9 -3.42 9.87 -1.02
C SER A 9 -4.93 9.88 -0.83
N THR A 10 -5.67 10.26 -1.88
CA THR A 10 -7.13 10.23 -1.85
C THR A 10 -7.66 8.81 -2.03
N ARG A 11 -7.30 8.13 -3.13
CA ARG A 11 -7.87 6.81 -3.46
C ARG A 11 -7.53 5.75 -2.42
N THR A 12 -6.25 5.66 -2.04
CA THR A 12 -5.81 4.62 -1.10
C THR A 12 -6.40 4.85 0.29
N SER A 13 -6.30 6.08 0.84
CA SER A 13 -6.83 6.37 2.18
C SER A 13 -8.35 6.18 2.25
N CYS A 14 -9.10 6.74 1.29
CA CYS A 14 -10.56 6.64 1.28
C CYS A 14 -11.05 5.20 1.04
N SER A 15 -10.37 4.41 0.20
CA SER A 15 -10.78 3.01 -0.05
C SER A 15 -10.56 2.12 1.18
N PHE A 16 -9.43 2.25 1.88
CA PHE A 16 -9.22 1.54 3.15
C PHE A 16 -10.23 1.96 4.23
N ALA A 17 -10.48 3.27 4.34
CA ALA A 17 -11.48 3.79 5.28
C ALA A 17 -12.88 3.23 4.99
N ALA A 18 -13.32 3.29 3.74
CA ALA A 18 -14.60 2.75 3.31
C ALA A 18 -14.68 1.23 3.52
N ALA A 19 -13.60 0.49 3.23
CA ALA A 19 -13.53 -0.96 3.47
C ALA A 19 -13.72 -1.29 4.95
N MET A 20 -13.02 -0.59 5.85
CA MET A 20 -13.16 -0.78 7.29
C MET A 20 -14.58 -0.45 7.79
N GLN A 21 -15.16 0.65 7.31
CA GLN A 21 -16.53 1.04 7.67
C GLN A 21 -17.57 0.03 7.17
N ARG A 22 -17.41 -0.52 5.95
CA ARG A 22 -18.29 -1.57 5.42
C ARG A 22 -18.23 -2.87 6.23
N LEU A 23 -17.08 -3.15 6.85
CA LEU A 23 -16.90 -4.28 7.77
C LEU A 23 -17.46 -4.00 9.18
N GLY A 24 -18.06 -2.84 9.43
CA GLY A 24 -18.57 -2.42 10.75
C GLY A 24 -17.49 -1.91 11.71
N GLY A 25 -16.26 -1.72 11.22
CA GLY A 25 -15.13 -1.25 12.01
C GLY A 25 -15.02 0.26 12.13
N LYS A 26 -14.11 0.72 12.98
CA LYS A 26 -13.77 2.14 13.17
C LYS A 26 -12.36 2.45 12.65
N VAL A 27 -12.18 3.69 12.19
CA VAL A 27 -10.91 4.19 11.64
C VAL A 27 -10.37 5.31 12.52
N ILE A 28 -9.10 5.19 12.90
CA ILE A 28 -8.34 6.26 13.55
C ILE A 28 -7.42 6.84 12.49
N TYR A 29 -7.54 8.13 12.21
CA TYR A 29 -6.71 8.80 11.21
C TYR A 29 -5.51 9.46 11.88
N MET A 30 -4.34 9.29 11.27
CA MET A 30 -3.12 9.99 11.62
C MET A 30 -2.51 10.56 10.34
N ASP A 31 -2.34 11.88 10.32
CA ASP A 31 -1.60 12.58 9.26
C ASP A 31 -0.31 13.19 9.83
N GLU A 32 0.69 13.37 8.98
CA GLU A 32 1.99 13.97 9.34
C GLU A 32 1.81 15.42 9.83
N THR A 33 0.82 16.13 9.31
CA THR A 33 0.58 17.54 9.62
C THR A 33 0.08 17.80 11.04
N SER A 34 -0.59 16.84 11.67
CA SER A 34 -1.23 16.96 12.99
C SER A 34 -0.59 16.10 14.08
N SER A 35 0.39 15.25 13.74
CA SER A 35 0.92 14.25 14.67
C SER A 35 2.22 14.64 15.39
N SER A 36 2.51 13.88 16.46
CA SER A 36 3.71 13.97 17.30
C SER A 36 5.02 13.72 16.56
N VAL A 37 4.97 13.28 15.31
CA VAL A 37 6.13 13.15 14.40
C VAL A 37 6.90 14.47 14.34
N LYS A 38 6.20 15.62 14.37
CA LYS A 38 6.84 16.96 14.41
C LYS A 38 7.70 17.20 15.65
N LYS A 39 7.53 16.41 16.70
CA LYS A 39 8.32 16.47 17.95
C LYS A 39 9.50 15.50 17.94
N GLY A 40 9.79 14.83 16.82
CA GLY A 40 10.92 13.93 16.66
C GLY A 40 10.66 12.48 17.10
N GLU A 41 9.40 12.06 17.21
CA GLU A 41 9.06 10.64 17.42
C GLU A 41 9.50 9.81 16.20
N THR A 42 10.09 8.63 16.45
CA THR A 42 10.50 7.73 15.37
C THR A 42 9.27 7.09 14.72
N LEU A 43 9.38 6.70 13.44
CA LEU A 43 8.30 6.00 12.74
C LEU A 43 7.91 4.71 13.47
N GLU A 44 8.91 3.96 13.93
CA GLU A 44 8.74 2.71 14.67
C GLU A 44 7.96 2.91 15.98
N ASP A 45 8.22 3.99 16.70
CA ASP A 45 7.51 4.34 17.93
C ASP A 45 6.07 4.76 17.62
N SER A 46 5.87 5.67 16.65
CA SER A 46 4.53 6.09 16.23
C SER A 46 3.67 4.89 15.80
N ILE A 47 4.22 3.96 15.02
CA ILE A 47 3.50 2.75 14.58
C ILE A 47 3.20 1.82 15.75
N SER A 48 4.14 1.67 16.70
CA SER A 48 3.93 0.88 17.91
C SER A 48 2.79 1.45 18.77
N VAL A 49 2.71 2.78 18.90
CA VAL A 49 1.62 3.47 19.61
C VAL A 49 0.29 3.27 18.89
N MET A 50 0.24 3.47 17.57
CA MET A 50 -0.98 3.30 16.78
C MET A 50 -1.48 1.84 16.76
N ALA A 51 -0.56 0.88 16.78
CA ALA A 51 -0.88 -0.53 16.96
C ALA A 51 -1.41 -0.85 18.37
N GLY A 52 -1.10 -0.03 19.38
CA GLY A 52 -1.70 -0.12 20.71
C GLY A 52 -3.17 0.30 20.74
N TYR A 53 -3.57 1.26 19.87
CA TYR A 53 -4.95 1.75 19.79
C TYR A 53 -5.82 1.04 18.76
N SER A 54 -5.26 0.16 17.94
CA SER A 54 -5.96 -0.44 16.80
C SER A 54 -5.56 -1.89 16.54
N ASP A 55 -6.47 -2.66 15.95
CA ASP A 55 -6.21 -4.08 15.65
C ASP A 55 -5.37 -4.31 14.38
N VAL A 56 -5.27 -3.29 13.52
CA VAL A 56 -4.53 -3.32 12.25
C VAL A 56 -4.13 -1.90 11.88
N VAL A 57 -2.93 -1.75 11.34
CA VAL A 57 -2.35 -0.48 10.90
C VAL A 57 -2.17 -0.52 9.38
N VAL A 58 -2.60 0.55 8.71
CA VAL A 58 -2.30 0.82 7.30
C VAL A 58 -1.30 1.96 7.27
N LEU A 59 -0.16 1.75 6.60
CA LEU A 59 0.91 2.74 6.54
C LEU A 59 1.28 3.08 5.11
N ARG A 60 1.33 4.38 4.81
CA ARG A 60 1.97 4.95 3.63
C ARG A 60 3.08 5.91 4.04
N HIS A 61 4.28 5.73 3.49
CA HIS A 61 5.46 6.51 3.85
C HIS A 61 6.30 6.89 2.62
N PRO A 62 6.92 8.08 2.56
CA PRO A 62 7.71 8.51 1.39
C PRO A 62 9.05 7.78 1.22
N GLU A 63 9.60 7.26 2.32
CA GLU A 63 10.88 6.54 2.29
C GLU A 63 10.69 5.05 1.90
N PRO A 64 11.37 4.55 0.86
CA PRO A 64 11.36 3.13 0.51
C PRO A 64 11.86 2.24 1.65
N GLY A 65 11.19 1.13 1.90
CA GLY A 65 11.54 0.18 2.95
C GLY A 65 11.13 0.60 4.38
N ALA A 66 10.64 1.82 4.58
CA ALA A 66 10.21 2.29 5.89
C ALA A 66 9.05 1.47 6.49
N VAL A 67 8.13 1.00 5.64
CA VAL A 67 7.05 0.09 6.08
C VAL A 67 7.62 -1.25 6.57
N GLY A 68 8.65 -1.76 5.90
CA GLY A 68 9.35 -2.98 6.33
C GLY A 68 10.07 -2.79 7.66
N ARG A 69 10.73 -1.64 7.86
CA ARG A 69 11.36 -1.29 9.15
C ARG A 69 10.33 -1.22 10.28
N ALA A 70 9.22 -0.50 10.06
CA ALA A 70 8.14 -0.37 11.04
C ALA A 70 7.43 -1.71 11.33
N ALA A 71 7.38 -2.62 10.36
CA ALA A 71 6.78 -3.94 10.56
C ALA A 71 7.52 -4.78 11.60
N ILE A 72 8.83 -4.56 11.79
CA ILE A 72 9.66 -5.30 12.76
C ILE A 72 9.21 -5.02 14.21
N THR A 73 8.79 -3.78 14.50
CA THR A 73 8.38 -3.36 15.85
C THR A 73 6.86 -3.44 16.06
N CYS A 74 6.08 -3.48 14.98
CA CYS A 74 4.62 -3.54 15.05
C CYS A 74 4.12 -4.92 15.53
N LYS A 75 3.40 -4.94 16.66
CA LYS A 75 2.81 -6.17 17.22
C LYS A 75 1.47 -6.57 16.59
N LYS A 76 0.97 -5.80 15.64
CA LYS A 76 -0.31 -6.00 14.93
C LYS A 76 -0.05 -6.08 13.43
N PRO A 77 -0.98 -6.63 12.64
CA PRO A 77 -0.84 -6.60 11.18
C PRO A 77 -0.61 -5.17 10.66
N LEU A 78 0.45 -5.02 9.86
CA LEU A 78 0.81 -3.77 9.20
C LEU A 78 0.66 -3.95 7.68
N ILE A 79 -0.17 -3.12 7.06
CA ILE A 79 -0.48 -3.16 5.63
C ILE A 79 0.26 -2.02 4.92
N ASN A 80 1.07 -2.35 3.92
CA ASN A 80 1.76 -1.37 3.08
C ASN A 80 0.76 -0.74 2.08
N ALA A 81 0.49 0.55 2.25
CA ALA A 81 -0.32 1.39 1.35
C ALA A 81 0.52 2.26 0.39
N GLY A 82 1.82 1.98 0.31
CA GLY A 82 2.82 2.62 -0.53
C GLY A 82 4.06 3.04 0.27
N ASP A 83 5.24 2.61 -0.16
CA ASP A 83 6.52 3.03 0.43
C ASP A 83 7.45 3.68 -0.60
N GLY A 84 7.41 5.01 -0.72
CA GLY A 84 8.22 5.77 -1.68
C GLY A 84 8.07 5.29 -3.12
N ILE A 85 9.21 4.98 -3.76
CA ILE A 85 9.30 4.34 -5.09
C ILE A 85 9.37 2.80 -5.01
N GLY A 86 9.18 2.22 -3.82
CA GLY A 86 9.20 0.78 -3.57
C GLY A 86 7.96 0.10 -4.12
N GLU A 87 7.07 -0.34 -3.24
CA GLU A 87 5.94 -1.20 -3.59
C GLU A 87 4.60 -0.55 -3.22
N HIS A 88 3.53 -1.01 -3.89
CA HIS A 88 2.14 -0.76 -3.54
C HIS A 88 1.32 -2.06 -3.72
N PRO A 89 1.40 -3.00 -2.78
CA PRO A 89 0.92 -4.37 -2.99
C PRO A 89 -0.61 -4.44 -3.15
N THR A 90 -1.37 -3.62 -2.42
CA THR A 90 -2.84 -3.64 -2.54
C THR A 90 -3.32 -3.04 -3.84
N GLN A 91 -2.55 -2.12 -4.45
CA GLN A 91 -2.85 -1.64 -5.80
C GLN A 91 -2.63 -2.78 -6.82
N ALA A 92 -1.51 -3.50 -6.75
CA ALA A 92 -1.25 -4.63 -7.64
C ALA A 92 -2.33 -5.73 -7.53
N LEU A 93 -2.81 -6.02 -6.33
CA LEU A 93 -3.91 -6.97 -6.11
C LEU A 93 -5.22 -6.51 -6.79
N LEU A 94 -5.56 -5.23 -6.66
CA LEU A 94 -6.72 -4.62 -7.34
C LEU A 94 -6.57 -4.68 -8.87
N ASP A 95 -5.38 -4.39 -9.39
CA ASP A 95 -5.13 -4.40 -10.83
C ASP A 95 -5.32 -5.81 -11.41
N ILE A 96 -4.79 -6.83 -10.74
CA ILE A 96 -5.01 -8.24 -11.12
C ILE A 96 -6.48 -8.64 -10.97
N PHE A 97 -7.15 -8.21 -9.90
CA PHE A 97 -8.58 -8.45 -9.74
C PHE A 97 -9.37 -7.89 -10.93
N THR A 98 -9.05 -6.67 -11.36
CA THR A 98 -9.70 -6.01 -12.49
C THR A 98 -9.46 -6.78 -13.79
N ILE A 99 -8.21 -7.15 -14.08
CA ILE A 99 -7.88 -7.98 -15.26
C ILE A 99 -8.69 -9.27 -15.25
N ARG A 100 -8.78 -9.94 -14.10
CA ARG A 100 -9.50 -11.21 -13.97
C ARG A 100 -11.01 -11.04 -14.17
N GLU A 101 -11.63 -10.00 -13.62
CA GLU A 101 -13.05 -9.75 -13.78
C GLU A 101 -13.41 -9.37 -15.23
N GLU A 102 -12.58 -8.55 -15.87
CA GLU A 102 -12.85 -8.06 -17.23
C GLU A 102 -12.57 -9.09 -18.32
N ILE A 103 -11.53 -9.92 -18.15
CA ILE A 103 -11.06 -10.87 -19.18
C ILE A 103 -11.43 -12.33 -18.82
N GLY A 104 -11.77 -12.61 -17.56
CA GLY A 104 -12.10 -13.96 -17.06
C GLY A 104 -10.87 -14.80 -16.65
N THR A 105 -9.67 -14.38 -17.04
CA THR A 105 -8.40 -15.02 -16.67
C THR A 105 -7.27 -13.99 -16.69
N VAL A 106 -6.19 -14.28 -15.96
CA VAL A 106 -4.93 -13.51 -16.02
C VAL A 106 -3.89 -14.26 -16.87
N ASN A 107 -4.08 -15.56 -17.12
CA ASN A 107 -3.14 -16.39 -17.86
C ASN A 107 -3.32 -16.29 -19.38
N GLY A 108 -2.22 -16.41 -20.11
CA GLY A 108 -2.14 -16.32 -21.57
C GLY A 108 -2.17 -14.89 -22.11
N LEU A 109 -2.08 -13.88 -21.23
CA LEU A 109 -2.20 -12.47 -21.61
C LEU A 109 -0.84 -11.84 -21.91
N THR A 110 -0.86 -10.86 -22.81
CA THR A 110 0.22 -9.89 -22.98
C THR A 110 -0.17 -8.60 -22.28
N ILE A 111 0.61 -8.19 -21.30
CA ILE A 111 0.37 -6.99 -20.49
C ILE A 111 1.46 -5.97 -20.81
N THR A 112 1.05 -4.83 -21.36
CA THR A 112 1.94 -3.73 -21.73
C THR A 112 1.90 -2.63 -20.67
N MET A 113 3.04 -2.34 -20.04
CA MET A 113 3.21 -1.27 -19.06
C MET A 113 3.85 -0.06 -19.74
N VAL A 114 3.21 1.11 -19.61
CA VAL A 114 3.59 2.34 -20.33
C VAL A 114 3.84 3.49 -19.36
N GLY A 115 4.93 4.22 -19.54
CA GLY A 115 5.23 5.48 -18.83
C GLY A 115 6.54 5.43 -18.03
N ASP A 116 6.58 6.14 -16.89
CA ASP A 116 7.76 6.13 -16.00
C ASP A 116 7.84 4.81 -15.22
N LEU A 117 8.48 3.82 -15.84
CA LEU A 117 8.67 2.49 -15.26
C LEU A 117 9.70 2.48 -14.13
N LYS A 118 10.55 3.51 -14.01
CA LYS A 118 11.63 3.56 -13.03
C LYS A 118 11.16 4.05 -11.66
N HIS A 119 10.21 4.98 -11.63
CA HIS A 119 9.67 5.55 -10.39
C HIS A 119 8.25 5.07 -10.07
N GLY A 120 7.64 4.26 -10.95
CA GLY A 120 6.29 3.74 -10.80
C GLY A 120 6.18 2.59 -9.79
N ARG A 121 6.04 2.88 -8.49
CA ARG A 121 5.84 1.87 -7.42
C ARG A 121 4.72 0.85 -7.71
N THR A 122 3.68 1.26 -8.43
CA THR A 122 2.56 0.39 -8.82
C THR A 122 2.97 -0.60 -9.91
N VAL A 123 3.78 -0.15 -10.87
CA VAL A 123 4.36 -0.99 -11.94
C VAL A 123 5.29 -2.03 -11.34
N HIS A 124 6.13 -1.64 -10.37
CA HIS A 124 7.03 -2.55 -9.67
C HIS A 124 6.26 -3.71 -9.02
N SER A 125 5.25 -3.39 -8.21
CA SER A 125 4.42 -4.41 -7.55
C SER A 125 3.64 -5.27 -8.54
N LEU A 126 3.03 -4.66 -9.55
CA LEU A 126 2.24 -5.39 -10.53
C LEU A 126 3.11 -6.34 -11.35
N ALA A 127 4.27 -5.89 -11.85
CA ALA A 127 5.17 -6.72 -12.62
C ALA A 127 5.64 -7.94 -11.82
N ARG A 128 6.01 -7.74 -10.55
CA ARG A 128 6.39 -8.84 -9.65
C ARG A 128 5.24 -9.80 -9.42
N LEU A 129 4.04 -9.31 -9.12
CA LEU A 129 2.89 -10.17 -8.85
C LEU A 129 2.45 -10.96 -10.09
N LEU A 130 2.55 -10.35 -11.28
CA LEU A 130 2.26 -11.00 -12.56
C LEU A 130 3.21 -12.15 -12.90
N THR A 131 4.42 -12.21 -12.31
CA THR A 131 5.32 -13.38 -12.48
C THR A 131 4.75 -14.68 -11.91
N LEU A 132 3.74 -14.60 -11.04
CA LEU A 132 3.03 -15.76 -10.52
C LEU A 132 1.96 -16.30 -11.49
N TYR A 133 1.76 -15.64 -12.63
CA TYR A 133 0.83 -16.00 -13.69
C TYR A 133 1.58 -16.27 -15.00
N ASN A 134 0.95 -17.02 -15.91
CA ASN A 134 1.49 -17.22 -17.24
C ASN A 134 1.18 -16.01 -18.13
N VAL A 135 2.01 -14.97 -18.09
CA VAL A 135 1.83 -13.75 -18.89
C VAL A 135 3.10 -13.36 -19.64
N THR A 136 2.92 -12.59 -20.72
CA THR A 136 4.01 -11.88 -21.41
C THR A 136 3.99 -10.42 -21.00
N LEU A 137 5.08 -9.90 -20.45
CA LEU A 137 5.20 -8.48 -20.09
C LEU A 137 5.87 -7.69 -21.23
N GLN A 138 5.30 -6.55 -21.57
CA GLN A 138 5.89 -5.57 -22.48
C GLN A 138 6.07 -4.24 -21.75
N TYR A 139 7.17 -3.54 -22.05
CA TYR A 139 7.54 -2.30 -21.38
C TYR A 139 7.76 -1.21 -22.42
N VAL A 140 7.12 -0.06 -22.22
CA VAL A 140 7.26 1.12 -23.07
C VAL A 140 7.55 2.33 -22.18
N SER A 141 8.74 2.90 -22.33
CA SER A 141 9.22 4.07 -21.57
C SER A 141 9.31 5.30 -22.45
#